data_AF-A0A2H0Q4W4-F1
#
_entry.id   AF-A0A2H0Q4W4-F1
#
_cell.length_a   1.000
_cell.length_b   1.000
_cell.length_c   1.000
_cell.angle_alpha   90.00
_cell.angle_beta   90.00
_cell.angle_gamma   90.00
#
_symmetry.space_group_name_H-M   'P 1'
#
loop_
_entity.id
_entity.type
_entity.pdbx_description
1 polymer ?
#
loop_
_entity_poly.entity_id
_entity_poly.type
_entity_poly.pdbx_seq_one_letter_code
_entity_poly.pdbx_strand_id
1 'polypeptide(L)'
;MNKYLISFFILLSFNVLAEDPTDPPTATATPKPEESMFSNLSNRAWAYMEDWGLVESDEVIPITDEDIENERRAALAEMEYSNRNLNNMNSIRGQEECNALSLNRLSSSVDTHNDAVVGIRLALATMYQSCEAPNITVPDSLRTRNSPVSGRPRSLMNRSRVAAYKSFNPYLANRSTVRNGCFNVLAQPPIYGFGAKPGINRGEIQLHRDQSRSPLCGRDNGKSGVSCSSQPVSAIDCSGLVTGAFRRMGLNMKPNEKFVPGLINTTAFNDKTAESGSCMEFAKASPTISIVPGDILNKGSNHVVMVDEVGEDPLGIKKHVRNNTCRNLKVSDFDFKFIHSGAVGNLGAARLDARHPDILNFMENLAIRAMVACNSIKNGAQNVVLGGGSGTAFSIIRHKGDSVPGCKGEPEVFDNEECVSQCGIM
;
A
#
# COMPACT_ATOMS: atom_id res chain seq x y z
N MET A 1 -11.86 25.80 55.70
CA MET A 1 -11.59 27.03 54.93
C MET A 1 -10.11 27.06 54.58
N ASN A 2 -9.78 26.68 53.34
CA ASN A 2 -8.53 26.95 52.63
C ASN A 2 -8.48 26.02 51.41
N LYS A 3 -8.34 26.58 50.21
CA LYS A 3 -7.36 26.16 49.20
C LYS A 3 -7.46 27.05 47.96
N TYR A 4 -6.27 27.43 47.49
CA TYR A 4 -5.95 28.39 46.45
C TYR A 4 -6.36 27.94 45.05
N LEU A 5 -6.82 28.89 44.24
CA LEU A 5 -6.91 28.81 42.78
C LEU A 5 -5.77 29.68 42.20
N ILE A 6 -4.96 29.11 41.30
CA ILE A 6 -4.04 29.87 40.45
C ILE A 6 -4.50 29.65 39.01
N SER A 7 -4.92 30.74 38.36
CA SER A 7 -5.16 30.83 36.92
C SER A 7 -4.09 31.72 36.31
N PHE A 8 -3.42 31.25 35.25
CA PHE A 8 -2.48 32.02 34.44
C PHE A 8 -3.18 32.49 33.17
N PHE A 9 -3.25 33.80 32.96
CA PHE A 9 -3.53 34.46 31.68
C PHE A 9 -2.34 35.39 31.40
N ILE A 10 -1.66 35.22 30.27
CA ILE A 10 -0.66 36.18 29.76
C ILE A 10 -1.28 36.85 28.53
N LEU A 11 -1.59 38.13 28.67
CA LEU A 11 -1.81 39.10 27.61
C LEU A 11 -0.58 40.01 27.61
N LEU A 12 0.15 40.06 26.50
CA LEU A 12 1.19 41.07 26.26
C LEU A 12 0.64 42.11 25.29
N SER A 13 0.35 43.28 25.87
CA SER A 13 0.00 44.51 25.17
C SER A 13 1.26 45.29 24.81
N PHE A 14 1.20 45.93 23.65
CA PHE A 14 2.16 46.90 23.12
C PHE A 14 2.44 48.05 24.09
N ASN A 15 3.72 48.47 24.17
CA ASN A 15 4.08 49.83 24.54
C ASN A 15 5.03 50.40 23.48
N VAL A 16 4.54 51.47 22.85
CA VAL A 16 5.27 52.42 22.02
C VAL A 16 5.94 53.41 22.96
N LEU A 17 7.25 53.58 22.83
CA LEU A 17 7.97 54.73 23.39
C LEU A 17 8.81 55.34 22.27
N ALA A 18 8.61 56.64 22.10
CA ALA A 18 9.40 57.55 21.30
C ALA A 18 10.52 58.14 22.18
N GLU A 19 11.73 58.26 21.65
CA GLU A 19 12.70 59.26 22.09
C GLU A 19 13.76 59.55 21.00
N ASP A 20 13.88 60.85 20.73
CA ASP A 20 14.92 61.76 20.22
C ASP A 20 15.93 61.44 19.08
N PRO A 21 16.24 62.42 18.20
CA PRO A 21 17.09 62.27 17.02
C PRO A 21 18.43 63.03 17.13
N THR A 22 19.55 62.33 17.27
CA THR A 22 20.86 62.85 16.84
C THR A 22 21.83 61.69 16.61
N ASP A 23 22.03 61.28 15.36
CA ASP A 23 23.31 60.78 14.84
C ASP A 23 23.28 60.68 13.30
N PRO A 24 24.37 61.07 12.60
CA PRO A 24 24.43 61.02 11.14
C PRO A 24 24.57 59.58 10.60
N PRO A 25 24.03 59.28 9.41
CA PRO A 25 23.97 57.91 8.91
C PRO A 25 25.36 57.39 8.52
N THR A 26 25.76 56.29 9.17
CA THR A 26 26.89 55.46 8.73
C THR A 26 26.45 54.64 7.53
N ALA A 27 27.25 54.66 6.45
CA ALA A 27 26.98 53.99 5.19
C ALA A 27 26.66 52.50 5.40
N THR A 28 25.42 52.12 5.07
CA THR A 28 24.94 50.73 5.07
C THR A 28 25.45 50.04 3.80
N ALA A 29 26.09 48.89 3.97
CA ALA A 29 26.52 48.04 2.88
C ALA A 29 25.31 47.60 2.04
N THR A 30 25.45 47.75 0.72
CA THR A 30 24.50 47.34 -0.30
C THR A 30 24.22 45.83 -0.19
N PRO A 31 22.96 45.36 -0.14
CA PRO A 31 22.68 43.93 -0.23
C PRO A 31 23.03 43.43 -1.62
N LYS A 32 23.81 42.35 -1.69
CA LYS A 32 24.11 41.63 -2.93
C LYS A 32 22.82 41.07 -3.55
N PRO A 33 22.69 41.02 -4.89
CA PRO A 33 21.47 40.58 -5.56
C PRO A 33 21.17 39.10 -5.33
N GLU A 34 19.88 38.78 -5.38
CA GLU A 34 19.23 37.48 -5.23
C GLU A 34 19.65 36.44 -6.29
N GLU A 35 20.91 36.00 -6.33
CA GLU A 35 21.37 34.94 -7.25
C GLU A 35 21.12 33.50 -6.75
N SER A 36 20.63 33.31 -5.51
CA SER A 36 20.48 31.96 -4.91
C SER A 36 19.11 31.30 -5.11
N MET A 37 18.09 32.05 -5.54
CA MET A 37 16.74 31.50 -5.72
C MET A 37 16.48 31.00 -7.14
N PHE A 38 17.02 31.69 -8.16
CA PHE A 38 16.92 31.25 -9.56
C PHE A 38 17.83 30.07 -9.89
N SER A 39 19.02 29.99 -9.28
CA SER A 39 19.95 28.85 -9.46
C SER A 39 19.40 27.55 -8.85
N ASN A 40 18.68 27.63 -7.73
CA ASN A 40 18.00 26.46 -7.15
C ASN A 40 16.80 25.99 -7.97
N LEU A 41 16.07 26.91 -8.61
CA LEU A 41 14.98 26.57 -9.53
C LEU A 41 15.50 25.99 -10.85
N SER A 42 16.59 26.54 -11.40
CA SER A 42 17.20 25.99 -12.63
C SER A 42 17.82 24.63 -12.40
N ASN A 43 18.51 24.41 -11.27
CA ASN A 43 19.11 23.11 -10.95
C ASN A 43 18.04 22.05 -10.65
N ARG A 44 16.91 22.44 -10.04
CA ARG A 44 15.75 21.54 -9.88
C ARG A 44 15.06 21.22 -11.20
N ALA A 45 14.94 22.20 -12.09
CA ALA A 45 14.38 22.00 -13.43
C ALA A 45 15.31 21.13 -14.29
N TRP A 46 16.62 21.32 -14.21
CA TRP A 46 17.63 20.50 -14.90
C TRP A 46 17.64 19.05 -14.39
N ALA A 47 17.63 18.86 -13.06
CA ALA A 47 17.48 17.53 -12.47
C ALA A 47 16.13 16.89 -12.86
N TYR A 48 15.07 17.68 -13.01
CA TYR A 48 13.79 17.21 -13.56
C TYR A 48 13.91 16.82 -15.03
N MET A 49 14.67 17.54 -15.86
CA MET A 49 14.82 17.26 -17.28
C MET A 49 15.71 16.02 -17.54
N GLU A 50 16.76 15.83 -16.73
CA GLU A 50 17.58 14.60 -16.74
C GLU A 50 16.79 13.39 -16.22
N ASP A 51 16.07 13.53 -15.10
CA ASP A 51 15.21 12.46 -14.53
C ASP A 51 14.04 12.09 -15.49
N TRP A 52 13.66 13.00 -16.39
CA TRP A 52 12.62 12.75 -17.41
C TRP A 52 13.19 12.24 -18.75
N GLY A 53 14.51 12.08 -18.86
CA GLY A 53 15.16 11.61 -20.10
C GLY A 53 14.93 12.55 -21.29
N LEU A 54 14.82 13.86 -21.03
CA LEU A 54 14.69 14.89 -22.08
C LEU A 54 16.04 15.31 -22.67
N VAL A 55 17.15 14.74 -22.17
CA VAL A 55 18.51 14.94 -22.65
C VAL A 55 19.08 13.56 -22.99
N GLU A 56 19.41 13.32 -24.25
CA GLU A 56 19.96 12.06 -24.75
C GLU A 56 21.48 12.01 -24.50
N SER A 57 22.00 10.86 -24.05
CA SER A 57 23.44 10.58 -23.97
C SER A 57 23.87 9.71 -25.16
N ASP A 58 24.94 10.08 -25.85
CA ASP A 58 25.32 9.58 -27.18
C ASP A 58 25.95 8.17 -27.23
N GLU A 59 25.82 7.33 -26.21
CA GLU A 59 26.39 5.96 -26.23
C GLU A 59 25.30 4.90 -25.97
N VAL A 60 24.84 4.26 -27.05
CA VAL A 60 23.92 3.13 -27.00
C VAL A 60 24.70 1.85 -27.30
N ILE A 61 24.85 0.99 -26.30
CA ILE A 61 25.34 -0.38 -26.49
C ILE A 61 24.14 -1.25 -26.88
N PRO A 62 24.16 -1.92 -28.04
CA PRO A 62 23.06 -2.79 -28.46
C PRO A 62 22.98 -4.04 -27.56
N ILE A 63 21.81 -4.28 -26.98
CA ILE A 63 21.49 -5.49 -26.21
C ILE A 63 21.16 -6.62 -27.20
N THR A 64 21.75 -7.80 -26.99
CA THR A 64 21.51 -8.97 -27.83
C THR A 64 20.40 -9.85 -27.25
N ASP A 65 19.76 -10.69 -28.09
CA ASP A 65 18.79 -11.69 -27.62
C ASP A 65 19.42 -12.69 -26.62
N GLU A 66 20.75 -12.88 -26.69
CA GLU A 66 21.51 -13.72 -25.77
C GLU A 66 21.59 -13.12 -24.36
N ASP A 67 21.76 -11.80 -24.25
CA ASP A 67 21.77 -11.09 -22.96
C ASP A 67 20.40 -11.24 -22.24
N ILE A 68 19.32 -11.14 -23.00
CA ILE A 68 17.94 -11.31 -22.51
C ILE A 68 17.72 -12.74 -21.98
N GLU A 69 18.15 -13.76 -22.72
CA GLU A 69 17.96 -15.16 -22.29
C GLU A 69 18.90 -15.53 -21.13
N ASN A 70 20.07 -14.90 -21.01
CA ASN A 70 20.96 -15.06 -19.86
C ASN A 70 20.35 -14.49 -18.58
N GLU A 71 19.77 -13.29 -18.62
CA GLU A 71 19.07 -12.72 -17.47
C GLU A 71 17.82 -13.52 -17.10
N ARG A 72 17.05 -13.98 -18.08
CA ARG A 72 15.89 -14.85 -17.84
C ARG A 72 16.30 -16.13 -17.13
N ARG A 73 17.41 -16.76 -17.55
CA ARG A 73 17.95 -17.95 -16.88
C ARG A 73 18.41 -17.65 -15.45
N ALA A 74 19.04 -16.50 -15.20
CA ALA A 74 19.46 -16.10 -13.85
C ALA A 74 18.26 -15.90 -12.91
N ALA A 75 17.22 -15.20 -13.37
CA ALA A 75 15.99 -14.99 -12.59
C ALA A 75 15.25 -16.31 -12.31
N LEU A 76 15.15 -17.21 -13.31
CA LEU A 76 14.58 -18.55 -13.11
C LEU A 76 15.40 -19.39 -12.11
N ALA A 77 16.73 -19.29 -12.14
CA ALA A 77 17.61 -20.02 -11.22
C ALA A 77 17.48 -19.52 -9.76
N GLU A 78 17.28 -18.22 -9.55
CA GLU A 78 17.05 -17.64 -8.21
C GLU A 78 15.70 -18.09 -7.63
N MET A 79 14.67 -18.20 -8.48
CA MET A 79 13.38 -18.78 -8.10
C MET A 79 13.49 -20.29 -7.78
N GLU A 80 14.20 -21.07 -8.60
CA GLU A 80 14.42 -22.50 -8.33
C GLU A 80 15.22 -22.76 -7.05
N TYR A 81 16.20 -21.90 -6.74
CA TYR A 81 17.00 -22.00 -5.51
C TYR A 81 16.14 -21.81 -4.27
N SER A 82 15.23 -20.83 -4.30
CA SER A 82 14.25 -20.60 -3.24
C SER A 82 13.33 -21.81 -3.04
N ASN A 83 12.89 -22.44 -4.14
CA ASN A 83 12.02 -23.63 -4.10
C ASN A 83 12.73 -24.89 -3.54
N ARG A 84 14.03 -25.08 -3.77
CA ARG A 84 14.77 -26.26 -3.26
C ARG A 84 14.99 -26.24 -1.75
N ASN A 85 15.16 -25.06 -1.14
CA ASN A 85 15.31 -24.97 0.32
C ASN A 85 14.00 -25.28 1.08
N LEU A 86 12.83 -25.14 0.43
CA LEU A 86 11.53 -25.39 1.03
C LEU A 86 11.10 -26.86 1.02
N ASN A 87 11.48 -27.63 -0.01
CA ASN A 87 11.16 -29.06 -0.08
C ASN A 87 11.86 -29.88 1.02
N ASN A 88 12.92 -29.35 1.64
CA ASN A 88 13.54 -29.95 2.81
C ASN A 88 12.80 -29.69 4.13
N MET A 89 11.81 -28.79 4.18
CA MET A 89 11.02 -28.49 5.39
C MET A 89 9.66 -29.20 5.48
N ASN A 90 9.11 -29.69 4.36
CA ASN A 90 7.76 -30.29 4.34
C ASN A 90 7.71 -31.82 4.57
N SER A 91 8.77 -32.44 5.06
CA SER A 91 8.83 -33.89 5.35
C SER A 91 8.34 -34.27 6.76
N ILE A 92 7.32 -33.61 7.32
CA ILE A 92 6.73 -34.03 8.62
C ILE A 92 5.19 -33.98 8.60
N ARG A 93 4.61 -35.19 8.48
CA ARG A 93 3.27 -35.67 8.94
C ARG A 93 1.98 -35.13 8.31
N GLY A 94 1.44 -35.94 7.39
CA GLY A 94 0.20 -36.73 7.58
C GLY A 94 -1.14 -36.01 7.69
N GLN A 95 -1.86 -35.89 6.56
CA GLN A 95 -3.31 -35.72 6.51
C GLN A 95 -3.90 -36.59 5.38
N GLU A 96 -4.66 -37.60 5.76
CA GLU A 96 -5.60 -38.28 4.88
C GLU A 96 -6.96 -37.55 4.90
N GLU A 97 -7.51 -37.39 3.70
CA GLU A 97 -8.92 -37.23 3.36
C GLU A 97 -9.68 -35.96 3.77
N CYS A 98 -9.66 -34.98 2.86
CA CYS A 98 -10.80 -34.09 2.59
C CYS A 98 -10.93 -33.81 1.07
N ASN A 99 -11.80 -34.59 0.41
CA ASN A 99 -12.56 -34.33 -0.83
C ASN A 99 -11.87 -33.65 -2.04
N ALA A 100 -11.41 -34.52 -2.94
CA ALA A 100 -10.81 -34.28 -4.25
C ALA A 100 -11.78 -33.84 -5.37
N LEU A 101 -12.76 -32.96 -5.12
CA LEU A 101 -13.69 -32.48 -6.18
C LEU A 101 -13.67 -30.96 -6.45
N SER A 102 -12.73 -30.21 -5.86
CA SER A 102 -12.55 -28.77 -6.14
C SER A 102 -11.13 -28.37 -6.59
N LEU A 103 -10.17 -29.30 -6.65
CA LEU A 103 -8.76 -28.95 -6.86
C LEU A 103 -8.35 -28.78 -8.34
N ASN A 104 -9.15 -29.23 -9.30
CA ASN A 104 -8.78 -29.20 -10.73
C ASN A 104 -9.04 -27.85 -11.46
N ARG A 105 -9.43 -26.78 -10.75
CA ARG A 105 -9.58 -25.43 -11.36
C ARG A 105 -8.73 -24.33 -10.69
N LEU A 106 -7.88 -24.68 -9.72
CA LEU A 106 -6.92 -23.76 -9.10
C LEU A 106 -5.47 -23.99 -9.60
N SER A 107 -5.26 -24.94 -10.52
CA SER A 107 -3.94 -25.38 -11.00
C SER A 107 -3.35 -24.54 -12.15
N SER A 108 -3.55 -23.24 -12.11
CA SER A 108 -2.58 -22.28 -12.68
C SER A 108 -2.09 -21.40 -11.54
N SER A 109 -1.69 -22.06 -10.44
CA SER A 109 -1.25 -21.41 -9.21
C SER A 109 -0.04 -20.54 -9.55
N VAL A 110 -0.29 -19.24 -9.69
CA VAL A 110 0.72 -18.20 -9.44
C VAL A 110 1.42 -18.64 -8.17
N ASP A 111 2.74 -18.80 -8.24
CA ASP A 111 3.58 -19.25 -7.14
C ASP A 111 3.37 -18.28 -5.96
N THR A 112 2.43 -18.57 -5.06
CA THR A 112 1.98 -17.66 -3.98
C THR A 112 2.99 -17.57 -2.85
N HIS A 113 4.23 -18.00 -3.05
CA HIS A 113 5.29 -18.04 -2.03
C HIS A 113 5.78 -16.65 -1.57
N ASN A 114 5.23 -15.56 -2.11
CA ASN A 114 5.50 -14.23 -1.58
C ASN A 114 4.70 -14.01 -0.28
N ASP A 115 5.40 -13.98 0.86
CA ASP A 115 4.80 -13.75 2.17
C ASP A 115 3.86 -12.54 2.21
N ALA A 116 4.22 -11.41 1.58
CA ALA A 116 3.37 -10.22 1.58
C ALA A 116 2.02 -10.48 0.90
N VAL A 117 2.02 -11.23 -0.22
CA VAL A 117 0.81 -11.65 -0.94
C VAL A 117 -0.05 -12.57 -0.07
N VAL A 118 0.56 -13.56 0.60
CA VAL A 118 -0.15 -14.44 1.54
C VAL A 118 -0.81 -13.61 2.64
N GLY A 119 -0.07 -12.69 3.26
CA GLY A 119 -0.56 -11.86 4.35
C GLY A 119 -1.75 -10.97 3.92
N ILE A 120 -1.68 -10.35 2.75
CA ILE A 120 -2.75 -9.44 2.28
C ILE A 120 -4.00 -10.21 1.83
N ARG A 121 -3.83 -11.38 1.21
CA ARG A 121 -4.94 -12.27 0.87
C ARG A 121 -5.59 -12.84 2.12
N LEU A 122 -4.81 -13.24 3.12
CA LEU A 122 -5.33 -13.73 4.39
C LEU A 122 -6.06 -12.64 5.17
N ALA A 123 -5.55 -11.40 5.15
CA ALA A 123 -6.26 -10.25 5.71
C ALA A 123 -7.63 -10.06 5.05
N LEU A 124 -7.68 -10.09 3.71
CA LEU A 124 -8.93 -9.97 2.95
C LEU A 124 -9.90 -11.12 3.26
N ALA A 125 -9.42 -12.36 3.25
CA ALA A 125 -10.22 -13.53 3.61
C ALA A 125 -10.78 -13.44 5.03
N THR A 126 -9.95 -13.06 6.00
CA THR A 126 -10.33 -12.95 7.42
C THR A 126 -11.32 -11.81 7.65
N MET A 127 -11.08 -10.63 7.08
CA MET A 127 -11.99 -9.48 7.18
C MET A 127 -13.41 -9.83 6.73
N TYR A 128 -13.53 -10.61 5.66
CA TYR A 128 -14.82 -11.06 5.14
C TYR A 128 -15.24 -12.42 5.65
N GLN A 129 -14.44 -13.15 6.42
CA GLN A 129 -14.72 -14.53 6.84
C GLN A 129 -15.14 -15.41 5.64
N SER A 130 -14.33 -15.40 4.57
CA SER A 130 -14.59 -16.10 3.30
C SER A 130 -13.31 -16.50 2.56
N CYS A 131 -13.20 -17.78 2.18
CA CYS A 131 -12.12 -18.28 1.32
C CYS A 131 -12.15 -17.71 -0.11
N GLU A 132 -13.33 -17.27 -0.56
CA GLU A 132 -13.49 -16.77 -1.93
C GLU A 132 -13.11 -15.29 -2.05
N ALA A 133 -13.10 -14.54 -0.93
CA ALA A 133 -12.88 -13.10 -0.96
C ALA A 133 -11.58 -12.68 -1.66
N PRO A 134 -10.43 -13.34 -1.48
CA PRO A 134 -9.21 -13.02 -2.24
C PRO A 134 -9.31 -13.23 -3.75
N ASN A 135 -10.27 -14.02 -4.23
CA ASN A 135 -10.44 -14.32 -5.65
C ASN A 135 -11.51 -13.44 -6.32
N ILE A 136 -12.27 -12.66 -5.55
CA ILE A 136 -13.29 -11.76 -6.07
C ILE A 136 -12.64 -10.42 -6.42
N THR A 137 -12.55 -10.11 -7.72
CA THR A 137 -12.19 -8.77 -8.19
C THR A 137 -13.45 -7.90 -8.26
N VAL A 138 -13.39 -6.72 -7.66
CA VAL A 138 -14.50 -5.76 -7.70
C VAL A 138 -14.73 -5.28 -9.14
N PRO A 139 -15.97 -5.33 -9.67
CA PRO A 139 -16.26 -4.92 -11.04
C PRO A 139 -16.26 -3.39 -11.20
N ASP A 140 -15.89 -2.90 -12.37
CA ASP A 140 -15.84 -1.45 -12.73
C ASP A 140 -17.18 -0.70 -12.57
N SER A 141 -18.29 -1.44 -12.55
CA SER A 141 -19.63 -0.90 -12.32
C SER A 141 -19.85 -0.49 -10.85
N LEU A 142 -19.08 -1.06 -9.92
CA LEU A 142 -19.17 -0.79 -8.49
C LEU A 142 -18.33 0.44 -8.15
N ARG A 143 -19.02 1.58 -8.02
CA ARG A 143 -18.37 2.87 -7.75
C ARG A 143 -18.72 3.42 -6.37
N THR A 144 -17.78 4.19 -5.82
CA THR A 144 -17.91 4.89 -4.52
C THR A 144 -19.19 5.69 -4.41
N ARG A 145 -19.59 6.38 -5.49
CA ARG A 145 -20.79 7.24 -5.55
C ARG A 145 -22.11 6.48 -5.30
N ASN A 146 -22.13 5.17 -5.55
CA ASN A 146 -23.30 4.31 -5.37
C ASN A 146 -23.29 3.58 -4.02
N SER A 147 -22.25 3.79 -3.20
CA SER A 147 -22.09 3.09 -1.93
C SER A 147 -23.18 3.50 -0.93
N PRO A 148 -23.82 2.54 -0.24
CA PRO A 148 -24.72 2.83 0.88
C PRO A 148 -24.01 3.45 2.10
N VAL A 149 -22.68 3.41 2.15
CA VAL A 149 -21.87 4.10 3.18
C VAL A 149 -21.77 5.57 2.83
N SER A 150 -22.10 6.46 3.77
CA SER A 150 -22.08 7.91 3.54
C SER A 150 -21.26 8.66 4.57
N GLY A 151 -21.03 9.96 4.30
CA GLY A 151 -20.44 10.90 5.24
C GLY A 151 -18.92 10.84 5.29
N ARG A 152 -18.35 11.81 6.01
CA ARG A 152 -16.99 11.82 6.54
C ARG A 152 -17.15 12.42 7.95
N PRO A 153 -17.07 11.61 9.02
CA PRO A 153 -16.71 10.19 9.06
C PRO A 153 -17.74 9.25 8.39
N ARG A 154 -17.30 8.06 8.00
CA ARG A 154 -18.10 7.04 7.30
C ARG A 154 -19.16 6.43 8.21
N SER A 155 -20.34 6.16 7.67
CA SER A 155 -21.46 5.66 8.46
C SER A 155 -22.40 4.75 7.67
N LEU A 156 -22.85 3.68 8.32
CA LEU A 156 -24.05 2.91 7.99
C LEU A 156 -25.10 3.23 9.05
N MET A 157 -25.93 4.26 8.82
CA MET A 157 -26.75 4.89 9.87
C MET A 157 -27.84 3.99 10.47
N ASN A 158 -28.36 3.02 9.71
CA ASN A 158 -29.47 2.17 10.15
C ASN A 158 -29.43 0.78 9.49
N ARG A 159 -30.30 -0.13 9.97
CA ARG A 159 -30.40 -1.51 9.48
C ARG A 159 -30.71 -1.61 7.97
N SER A 160 -31.50 -0.68 7.44
CA SER A 160 -31.81 -0.66 5.99
C SER A 160 -30.55 -0.38 5.16
N ARG A 161 -29.70 0.57 5.59
CA ARG A 161 -28.41 0.83 4.93
C ARG A 161 -27.43 -0.33 5.07
N VAL A 162 -27.44 -1.04 6.20
CA VAL A 162 -26.65 -2.27 6.35
C VAL A 162 -27.13 -3.35 5.37
N ALA A 163 -28.44 -3.54 5.21
CA ALA A 163 -29.01 -4.47 4.24
C ALA A 163 -28.62 -4.09 2.80
N ALA A 164 -28.79 -2.81 2.43
CA ALA A 164 -28.37 -2.31 1.13
C ALA A 164 -26.86 -2.48 0.90
N TYR A 165 -26.04 -2.25 1.93
CA TYR A 165 -24.60 -2.44 1.85
C TYR A 165 -24.21 -3.89 1.61
N LYS A 166 -24.88 -4.85 2.26
CA LYS A 166 -24.63 -6.28 2.01
C LYS A 166 -24.93 -6.67 0.57
N SER A 167 -26.04 -6.22 0.02
CA SER A 167 -26.40 -6.48 -1.38
C SER A 167 -25.47 -5.77 -2.37
N PHE A 168 -24.91 -4.63 -1.98
CA PHE A 168 -23.94 -3.87 -2.78
C PHE A 168 -22.53 -4.47 -2.73
N ASN A 169 -22.10 -5.00 -1.58
CA ASN A 169 -20.74 -5.47 -1.34
C ASN A 169 -20.55 -6.88 -1.97
N PRO A 170 -19.66 -7.04 -2.97
CA PRO A 170 -19.54 -8.28 -3.74
C PRO A 170 -19.06 -9.47 -2.89
N TYR A 171 -18.39 -9.20 -1.76
CA TYR A 171 -17.94 -10.23 -0.82
C TYR A 171 -19.05 -10.70 0.13
N LEU A 172 -20.18 -9.98 0.19
CA LEU A 172 -21.31 -10.24 1.10
C LEU A 172 -22.63 -10.52 0.37
N ALA A 173 -22.79 -10.08 -0.88
CA ALA A 173 -24.07 -10.05 -1.60
C ALA A 173 -24.75 -11.42 -1.71
N ASN A 174 -23.96 -12.50 -1.84
CA ASN A 174 -24.45 -13.86 -1.99
C ASN A 174 -24.47 -14.66 -0.67
N ARG A 175 -24.41 -13.98 0.48
CA ARG A 175 -24.33 -14.63 1.79
C ARG A 175 -25.56 -14.35 2.63
N SER A 176 -26.26 -15.43 2.98
CA SER A 176 -27.38 -15.40 3.92
C SER A 176 -26.94 -15.70 5.36
N THR A 177 -25.87 -16.48 5.54
CA THR A 177 -25.37 -16.92 6.85
C THR A 177 -23.85 -16.83 6.95
N VAL A 178 -23.36 -16.79 8.18
CA VAL A 178 -21.95 -16.99 8.52
C VAL A 178 -21.82 -18.38 9.13
N ARG A 179 -20.66 -19.04 8.92
CA ARG A 179 -20.38 -20.34 9.53
C ARG A 179 -20.45 -20.24 11.06
N ASN A 180 -21.02 -21.25 11.71
CA ASN A 180 -21.07 -21.30 13.18
C ASN A 180 -19.67 -21.21 13.79
N GLY A 181 -19.53 -20.40 14.82
CA GLY A 181 -18.25 -20.12 15.49
C GLY A 181 -17.44 -18.99 14.85
N CYS A 182 -17.82 -18.51 13.67
CA CYS A 182 -17.10 -17.44 12.97
C CYS A 182 -17.69 -16.04 13.23
N PHE A 183 -16.86 -15.02 13.02
CA PHE A 183 -17.28 -13.64 13.21
C PHE A 183 -18.42 -13.24 12.26
N ASN A 184 -19.50 -12.67 12.81
CA ASN A 184 -20.68 -12.33 12.03
C ASN A 184 -20.51 -11.04 11.20
N VAL A 185 -19.82 -11.15 10.07
CA VAL A 185 -19.63 -10.05 9.09
C VAL A 185 -20.93 -9.51 8.49
N LEU A 186 -22.05 -10.22 8.59
CA LEU A 186 -23.35 -9.74 8.10
C LEU A 186 -24.05 -8.81 9.11
N ALA A 187 -23.68 -8.89 10.39
CA ALA A 187 -24.14 -8.00 11.44
C ALA A 187 -23.19 -6.80 11.63
N GLN A 188 -21.89 -7.03 11.44
CA GLN A 188 -20.84 -6.01 11.51
C GLN A 188 -19.98 -6.06 10.25
N PRO A 189 -20.45 -5.48 9.12
CA PRO A 189 -19.71 -5.56 7.87
C PRO A 189 -18.43 -4.73 7.92
N PRO A 190 -17.37 -5.17 7.21
CA PRO A 190 -16.19 -4.35 7.00
C PRO A 190 -16.55 -3.15 6.11
N ILE A 191 -16.00 -1.98 6.42
CA ILE A 191 -16.04 -0.77 5.58
C ILE A 191 -14.67 -0.10 5.56
N TYR A 192 -14.48 0.84 4.63
CA TYR A 192 -13.30 1.70 4.66
C TYR A 192 -13.46 2.77 5.74
N GLY A 193 -12.45 2.94 6.60
CA GLY A 193 -12.39 3.99 7.61
C GLY A 193 -11.03 4.68 7.58
N PHE A 194 -10.98 5.96 7.18
CA PHE A 194 -9.73 6.72 7.15
C PHE A 194 -9.13 6.86 8.56
N GLY A 195 -7.90 6.36 8.75
CA GLY A 195 -7.25 6.32 10.07
C GLY A 195 -7.70 5.15 10.94
N ALA A 196 -8.54 4.23 10.44
CA ALA A 196 -8.83 2.99 11.15
C ALA A 196 -7.61 2.06 11.08
N LYS A 197 -6.98 1.86 12.24
CA LYS A 197 -5.84 0.97 12.39
C LYS A 197 -6.25 -0.24 13.21
N PRO A 198 -5.89 -1.46 12.79
CA PRO A 198 -6.12 -2.62 13.65
C PRO A 198 -5.27 -2.45 14.92
N GLY A 199 -5.87 -2.75 16.06
CA GLY A 199 -5.11 -2.88 17.30
C GLY A 199 -4.37 -4.22 17.33
N ILE A 200 -3.30 -4.31 18.11
CA ILE A 200 -2.70 -5.59 18.47
C ILE A 200 -2.97 -5.81 19.95
N ASN A 201 -3.52 -6.98 20.30
CA ASN A 201 -3.72 -7.40 21.67
C ASN A 201 -3.19 -8.82 21.84
N ARG A 202 -2.18 -9.02 22.70
CA ARG A 202 -1.59 -10.35 22.99
C ARG A 202 -1.16 -11.13 21.73
N GLY A 203 -0.61 -10.44 20.72
CA GLY A 203 -0.16 -11.05 19.47
C GLY A 203 -1.27 -11.29 18.44
N GLU A 204 -2.50 -10.84 18.72
CA GLU A 204 -3.63 -10.93 17.81
C GLU A 204 -3.95 -9.56 17.20
N ILE A 205 -4.03 -9.49 15.87
CA ILE A 205 -4.37 -8.30 15.09
C ILE A 205 -5.90 -8.21 14.97
N GLN A 206 -6.49 -7.16 15.55
CA GLN A 206 -7.94 -6.99 15.68
C GLN A 206 -8.55 -6.35 14.41
N LEU A 207 -8.92 -7.15 13.42
CA LEU A 207 -9.62 -6.74 12.20
C LEU A 207 -11.12 -6.53 12.42
N HIS A 208 -11.73 -7.23 13.39
CA HIS A 208 -13.18 -7.20 13.59
C HIS A 208 -13.64 -6.35 14.78
N ARG A 209 -12.78 -5.45 15.28
CA ARG A 209 -13.18 -4.47 16.30
C ARG A 209 -14.26 -3.53 15.78
N ASP A 210 -15.34 -3.35 16.55
CA ASP A 210 -16.39 -2.37 16.23
C ASP A 210 -15.86 -0.93 16.34
N GLN A 211 -15.64 -0.31 15.18
CA GLN A 211 -15.10 1.04 15.09
C GLN A 211 -16.14 2.12 15.41
N SER A 212 -17.44 1.80 15.35
CA SER A 212 -18.50 2.73 15.76
C SER A 212 -18.58 2.93 17.27
N ARG A 213 -17.94 2.04 18.05
CA ARG A 213 -17.85 2.07 19.52
C ARG A 213 -16.45 2.39 20.03
N SER A 214 -15.51 2.61 19.11
CA SER A 214 -14.17 3.07 19.48
C SER A 214 -14.26 4.43 20.19
N PRO A 215 -13.46 4.69 21.25
CA PRO A 215 -13.34 6.04 21.83
C PRO A 215 -12.85 7.11 20.83
N LEU A 216 -12.43 6.66 19.66
CA LEU A 216 -11.90 7.45 18.55
C LEU A 216 -12.89 7.56 17.37
N CYS A 217 -14.12 7.05 17.51
CA CYS A 217 -15.20 7.28 16.54
C CYS A 217 -15.53 8.78 16.44
N GLY A 218 -16.09 9.19 15.30
CA GLY A 218 -16.58 10.57 15.11
C GLY A 218 -15.49 11.64 14.97
N ARG A 219 -14.21 11.28 15.13
CA ARG A 219 -13.08 12.21 15.10
C ARG A 219 -12.59 12.44 13.67
N ASP A 220 -12.72 13.68 13.19
CA ASP A 220 -12.25 14.12 11.86
C ASP A 220 -10.72 14.10 11.71
N ASN A 221 -10.01 14.01 12.83
CA ASN A 221 -8.55 13.94 12.93
C ASN A 221 -7.99 12.50 12.89
N GLY A 222 -8.64 11.60 12.14
CA GLY A 222 -7.98 10.41 11.57
C GLY A 222 -7.69 9.26 12.52
N LYS A 223 -8.61 8.90 13.42
CA LYS A 223 -8.37 7.77 14.35
C LYS A 223 -9.33 6.57 14.23
N SER A 224 -10.33 6.68 13.38
CA SER A 224 -11.18 5.53 12.99
C SER A 224 -11.88 5.80 11.66
N GLY A 225 -12.16 7.07 11.33
CA GLY A 225 -12.87 7.42 10.11
C GLY A 225 -14.31 6.90 10.06
N VAL A 226 -14.86 6.46 11.19
CA VAL A 226 -16.21 5.90 11.34
C VAL A 226 -17.01 6.75 12.33
N SER A 227 -18.27 7.02 12.01
CA SER A 227 -19.19 7.77 12.88
C SER A 227 -19.57 6.96 14.12
N CYS A 228 -19.61 7.60 15.30
CA CYS A 228 -20.12 6.99 16.52
C CYS A 228 -21.59 6.57 16.45
N SER A 229 -22.36 7.21 15.56
CA SER A 229 -23.78 6.89 15.32
C SER A 229 -24.00 5.82 14.26
N SER A 230 -22.93 5.27 13.67
CA SER A 230 -23.05 4.15 12.75
C SER A 230 -23.61 2.92 13.47
N GLN A 231 -24.27 2.05 12.71
CA GLN A 231 -24.39 0.64 13.08
C GLN A 231 -22.98 0.03 13.24
N PRO A 232 -22.85 -1.08 13.99
CA PRO A 232 -21.58 -1.78 14.15
C PRO A 232 -20.91 -2.01 12.81
N VAL A 233 -19.63 -1.65 12.72
CA VAL A 233 -18.81 -1.89 11.53
C VAL A 233 -17.37 -2.19 11.94
N SER A 234 -16.75 -3.11 11.21
CA SER A 234 -15.30 -3.26 11.22
C SER A 234 -14.73 -2.26 10.22
N ALA A 235 -13.62 -1.60 10.52
CA ALA A 235 -13.00 -0.71 9.54
C ALA A 235 -11.48 -0.78 9.60
N ILE A 236 -10.87 -0.57 8.44
CA ILE A 236 -9.43 -0.53 8.26
C ILE A 236 -9.08 0.53 7.21
N ASP A 237 -7.95 1.22 7.37
CA ASP A 237 -7.38 2.11 6.36
C ASP A 237 -6.35 1.39 5.48
N CYS A 238 -5.92 2.05 4.40
CA CYS A 238 -4.98 1.51 3.42
C CYS A 238 -3.68 1.00 4.05
N SER A 239 -3.05 1.86 4.84
CA SER A 239 -1.79 1.55 5.54
C SER A 239 -1.97 0.54 6.68
N GLY A 240 -3.11 0.53 7.37
CA GLY A 240 -3.46 -0.44 8.40
C GLY A 240 -3.64 -1.84 7.84
N LEU A 241 -4.20 -1.93 6.63
CA LEU A 241 -4.33 -3.19 5.90
C LEU A 241 -2.95 -3.74 5.49
N VAL A 242 -2.11 -2.94 4.84
CA VAL A 242 -0.76 -3.37 4.41
C VAL A 242 0.12 -3.72 5.61
N THR A 243 0.08 -2.93 6.67
CA THR A 243 0.85 -3.23 7.89
C THR A 243 0.31 -4.45 8.64
N GLY A 244 -1.01 -4.65 8.71
CA GLY A 244 -1.60 -5.86 9.27
C GLY A 244 -1.17 -7.11 8.51
N ALA A 245 -1.18 -7.05 7.17
CA ALA A 245 -0.69 -8.13 6.31
C ALA A 245 0.79 -8.47 6.58
N PHE A 246 1.64 -7.44 6.72
CA PHE A 246 3.05 -7.63 7.06
C PHE A 246 3.24 -8.28 8.42
N ARG A 247 2.55 -7.78 9.46
CA ARG A 247 2.60 -8.33 10.82
C ARG A 247 2.17 -9.79 10.86
N ARG A 248 1.10 -10.14 10.13
CA ARG A 248 0.62 -11.51 10.01
C ARG A 248 1.71 -12.45 9.50
N MET A 249 2.60 -11.96 8.64
CA MET A 249 3.65 -12.77 8.01
C MET A 249 5.03 -12.56 8.66
N GLY A 250 5.09 -11.85 9.79
CA GLY A 250 6.34 -11.54 10.47
C GLY A 250 7.25 -10.58 9.71
N LEU A 251 6.77 -9.88 8.69
CA LEU A 251 7.56 -8.96 7.87
C LEU A 251 7.78 -7.64 8.63
N ASN A 252 9.02 -7.38 9.03
CA ASN A 252 9.41 -6.18 9.77
C ASN A 252 9.82 -5.07 8.81
N MET A 253 9.59 -3.79 9.15
CA MET A 253 10.09 -2.68 8.32
C MET A 253 11.59 -2.41 8.51
N LYS A 254 12.12 -2.80 9.67
CA LYS A 254 13.55 -2.80 10.02
C LYS A 254 13.89 -4.07 10.80
N PRO A 255 15.16 -4.51 10.76
CA PRO A 255 15.59 -5.69 11.51
C PRO A 255 15.25 -5.57 12.98
N ASN A 256 14.57 -6.58 13.53
CA ASN A 256 14.18 -6.67 14.94
C ASN A 256 13.26 -5.54 15.44
N GLU A 257 12.66 -4.75 14.54
CA GLU A 257 11.75 -3.67 14.93
C GLU A 257 10.38 -4.25 15.32
N LYS A 258 10.00 -4.10 16.59
CA LYS A 258 8.59 -4.21 17.01
C LYS A 258 7.87 -2.92 16.64
N PHE A 259 7.34 -2.82 15.42
CA PHE A 259 6.60 -1.63 15.02
C PHE A 259 5.12 -1.71 15.43
N VAL A 260 4.56 -0.58 15.85
CA VAL A 260 3.14 -0.45 16.24
C VAL A 260 2.34 -0.04 15.00
N PRO A 261 1.39 -0.87 14.49
CA PRO A 261 0.64 -0.59 13.25
C PRO A 261 -0.06 0.76 13.23
N GLY A 262 -0.43 1.28 14.41
CA GLY A 262 -1.02 2.61 14.57
C GLY A 262 -0.12 3.78 14.19
N LEU A 263 1.19 3.57 14.07
CA LEU A 263 2.18 4.62 13.77
C LEU A 263 2.60 4.66 12.29
N ILE A 264 2.31 3.60 11.52
CA ILE A 264 2.70 3.54 10.12
C ILE A 264 1.59 4.14 9.26
N ASN A 265 1.87 5.31 8.71
CA ASN A 265 1.06 5.95 7.67
C ASN A 265 1.74 5.77 6.29
N THR A 266 1.12 6.30 5.24
CA THR A 266 1.65 6.20 3.87
C THR A 266 3.00 6.89 3.70
N THR A 267 3.27 7.99 4.41
CA THR A 267 4.58 8.67 4.41
C THR A 267 5.66 7.78 5.03
N ALA A 268 5.35 7.10 6.13
CA ALA A 268 6.28 6.24 6.84
C ALA A 268 6.80 5.08 5.98
N PHE A 269 6.04 4.58 4.99
CA PHE A 269 6.56 3.58 4.04
C PHE A 269 7.75 4.12 3.24
N ASN A 270 7.68 5.35 2.76
CA ASN A 270 8.78 5.98 2.02
C ASN A 270 9.97 6.26 2.93
N ASP A 271 9.71 6.87 4.10
CA ASP A 271 10.75 7.23 5.07
C ASP A 271 11.52 5.98 5.53
N LYS A 272 10.79 4.92 5.92
CA LYS A 272 11.38 3.63 6.31
C LYS A 272 12.17 2.97 5.19
N THR A 273 11.75 3.12 3.94
CA THR A 273 12.47 2.56 2.79
C THR A 273 13.79 3.29 2.53
N ALA A 274 13.82 4.61 2.75
CA ALA A 274 15.02 5.42 2.59
C ALA A 274 16.02 5.27 3.76
N GLU A 275 15.59 4.75 4.91
CA GLU A 275 16.45 4.56 6.08
C GLU A 275 17.53 3.47 5.84
N SER A 276 18.74 3.73 6.35
CA SER A 276 19.79 2.71 6.36
C SER A 276 19.38 1.49 7.21
N GLY A 277 19.73 0.30 6.72
CA GLY A 277 19.37 -0.97 7.34
C GLY A 277 17.88 -1.31 7.24
N SER A 278 17.13 -0.68 6.33
CA SER A 278 15.72 -1.02 6.10
C SER A 278 15.53 -2.44 5.55
N CYS A 279 14.45 -3.08 5.99
CA CYS A 279 13.92 -4.31 5.38
C CYS A 279 13.10 -4.03 4.12
N MET A 280 12.93 -2.76 3.79
CA MET A 280 12.26 -2.29 2.58
C MET A 280 13.32 -1.76 1.61
N GLU A 281 13.01 -1.82 0.33
CA GLU A 281 13.78 -1.15 -0.72
C GLU A 281 12.85 -0.63 -1.81
N PHE A 282 13.32 0.38 -2.56
CA PHE A 282 12.62 0.79 -3.76
C PHE A 282 12.80 -0.26 -4.84
N ALA A 283 11.69 -0.73 -5.41
CA ALA A 283 11.72 -1.71 -6.50
C ALA A 283 12.47 -1.13 -7.71
N LYS A 284 13.05 -2.02 -8.51
CA LYS A 284 13.77 -1.67 -9.73
C LYS A 284 13.06 -2.28 -10.93
N ALA A 285 12.94 -1.52 -12.01
CA ALA A 285 12.58 -2.03 -13.33
C ALA A 285 13.83 -2.36 -14.14
N SER A 286 13.73 -3.40 -14.95
CA SER A 286 14.69 -3.84 -15.95
C SER A 286 13.94 -4.14 -17.26
N PRO A 287 14.62 -4.52 -18.36
CA PRO A 287 13.95 -4.98 -19.58
C PRO A 287 13.00 -6.17 -19.38
N THR A 288 13.24 -6.97 -18.33
CA THR A 288 12.55 -8.25 -18.08
C THR A 288 11.63 -8.21 -16.86
N ILE A 289 11.86 -7.30 -15.92
CA ILE A 289 11.15 -7.23 -14.63
C ILE A 289 10.64 -5.81 -14.42
N SER A 290 9.40 -5.64 -13.98
CA SER A 290 8.87 -4.33 -13.56
C SER A 290 8.36 -4.37 -12.13
N ILE A 291 7.07 -4.65 -11.94
CA ILE A 291 6.50 -4.96 -10.62
C ILE A 291 6.27 -6.45 -10.48
N VAL A 292 6.29 -6.94 -9.24
CA VAL A 292 6.01 -8.34 -8.89
C VAL A 292 4.93 -8.41 -7.81
N PRO A 293 4.27 -9.56 -7.63
CA PRO A 293 3.35 -9.76 -6.51
C PRO A 293 4.03 -9.45 -5.17
N GLY A 294 3.33 -8.74 -4.29
CA GLY A 294 3.84 -8.29 -2.98
C GLY A 294 4.48 -6.91 -3.00
N ASP A 295 4.78 -6.33 -4.17
CA ASP A 295 5.21 -4.93 -4.26
C ASP A 295 4.13 -3.99 -3.70
N ILE A 296 4.56 -2.95 -3.01
CA ILE A 296 3.71 -1.90 -2.47
C ILE A 296 3.79 -0.69 -3.37
N LEU A 297 2.65 -0.24 -3.90
CA LEU A 297 2.56 1.05 -4.56
C LEU A 297 2.11 2.08 -3.54
N ASN A 298 2.96 3.07 -3.28
CA ASN A 298 2.73 4.05 -2.23
C ASN A 298 2.79 5.48 -2.79
N LYS A 299 1.74 6.25 -2.54
CA LYS A 299 1.77 7.71 -2.68
C LYS A 299 1.73 8.30 -1.28
N GLY A 300 2.88 8.79 -0.83
CA GLY A 300 3.03 9.37 0.52
C GLY A 300 2.00 10.44 0.82
N SER A 301 1.53 10.48 2.07
CA SER A 301 0.40 11.31 2.53
C SER A 301 -0.93 11.09 1.80
N ASN A 302 -1.07 10.07 0.95
CA ASN A 302 -2.27 9.83 0.16
C ASN A 302 -2.84 8.42 0.32
N HIS A 303 -2.22 7.42 -0.33
CA HIS A 303 -2.78 6.08 -0.43
C HIS A 303 -1.69 5.04 -0.65
N VAL A 304 -1.93 3.81 -0.20
CA VAL A 304 -1.03 2.68 -0.37
C VAL A 304 -1.83 1.44 -0.75
N VAL A 305 -1.28 0.64 -1.66
CA VAL A 305 -1.85 -0.62 -2.14
C VAL A 305 -0.77 -1.68 -2.24
N MET A 306 -1.16 -2.95 -2.23
CA MET A 306 -0.23 -4.07 -2.44
C MET A 306 -0.61 -4.82 -3.72
N VAL A 307 0.35 -5.04 -4.59
CA VAL A 307 0.21 -5.83 -5.82
C VAL A 307 -0.07 -7.27 -5.43
N ASP A 308 -1.14 -7.84 -5.99
CA ASP A 308 -1.61 -9.18 -5.66
C ASP A 308 -1.26 -10.19 -6.76
N GLU A 309 -1.48 -9.81 -8.01
CA GLU A 309 -1.27 -10.67 -9.18
C GLU A 309 -0.75 -9.80 -10.33
N VAL A 310 0.21 -10.30 -11.10
CA VAL A 310 0.77 -9.62 -12.27
C VAL A 310 0.60 -10.47 -13.51
N GLY A 311 0.33 -9.83 -14.65
CA GLY A 311 0.41 -10.44 -15.97
C GLY A 311 1.84 -10.45 -16.51
N GLU A 312 2.00 -10.71 -17.82
CA GLU A 312 3.32 -10.85 -18.45
C GLU A 312 4.10 -9.51 -18.49
N ASP A 313 3.41 -8.40 -18.71
CA ASP A 313 3.99 -7.05 -18.80
C ASP A 313 3.15 -6.09 -17.95
N PRO A 314 3.22 -6.18 -16.61
CA PRO A 314 2.23 -5.57 -15.73
C PRO A 314 2.21 -4.05 -15.80
N LEU A 315 3.33 -3.41 -16.19
CA LEU A 315 3.40 -1.96 -16.43
C LEU A 315 3.39 -1.58 -17.93
N GLY A 316 3.35 -2.54 -18.86
CA GLY A 316 3.44 -2.28 -20.30
C GLY A 316 4.84 -1.87 -20.80
N ILE A 317 5.86 -1.89 -19.93
CA ILE A 317 7.20 -1.38 -20.24
C ILE A 317 7.83 -2.19 -21.38
N LYS A 318 7.78 -3.52 -21.31
CA LYS A 318 8.41 -4.41 -22.31
C LYS A 318 7.85 -4.16 -23.71
N LYS A 319 6.51 -4.09 -23.83
CA LYS A 319 5.80 -3.77 -25.08
C LYS A 319 6.23 -2.42 -25.64
N HIS A 320 6.32 -1.40 -24.80
CA HIS A 320 6.61 -0.03 -25.24
C HIS A 320 8.09 0.21 -25.55
N VAL A 321 9.02 -0.45 -24.85
CA VAL A 321 10.45 -0.46 -25.19
C VAL A 321 10.64 -1.07 -26.57
N ARG A 322 10.13 -2.29 -26.81
CA ARG A 322 10.28 -3.00 -28.10
C ARG A 322 9.74 -2.19 -29.28
N ASN A 323 8.61 -1.52 -29.08
CA ASN A 323 7.95 -0.77 -30.15
C ASN A 323 8.43 0.68 -30.27
N ASN A 324 9.39 1.12 -29.45
CA ASN A 324 9.84 2.51 -29.39
C ASN A 324 8.69 3.51 -29.16
N THR A 325 7.78 3.20 -28.22
CA THR A 325 6.57 4.00 -27.94
C THR A 325 6.38 4.32 -26.45
N CYS A 326 7.46 4.43 -25.67
CA CYS A 326 7.40 4.72 -24.23
C CYS A 326 6.52 5.92 -23.85
N ARG A 327 6.51 6.98 -24.67
CA ARG A 327 5.65 8.17 -24.46
C ARG A 327 4.14 7.89 -24.54
N ASN A 328 3.74 6.75 -25.10
CA ASN A 328 2.35 6.35 -25.27
C ASN A 328 1.86 5.41 -24.17
N LEU A 329 2.73 5.04 -23.21
CA LEU A 329 2.38 4.17 -22.08
C LEU A 329 1.31 4.84 -21.22
N LYS A 330 0.22 4.13 -20.97
CA LYS A 330 -0.94 4.63 -20.20
C LYS A 330 -1.47 3.56 -19.27
N VAL A 331 -2.35 3.96 -18.34
CA VAL A 331 -2.97 3.04 -17.36
C VAL A 331 -3.68 1.87 -18.02
N SER A 332 -4.24 2.03 -19.24
CA SER A 332 -4.87 0.92 -19.95
C SER A 332 -3.91 -0.19 -20.39
N ASP A 333 -2.60 0.07 -20.40
CA ASP A 333 -1.56 -0.94 -20.67
C ASP A 333 -1.18 -1.73 -19.41
N PHE A 334 -1.71 -1.38 -18.24
CA PHE A 334 -1.45 -2.12 -17.00
C PHE A 334 -2.20 -3.45 -16.97
N ASP A 335 -1.49 -4.49 -16.56
CA ASP A 335 -2.00 -5.85 -16.45
C ASP A 335 -1.62 -6.44 -15.09
N PHE A 336 -2.25 -5.93 -14.04
CA PHE A 336 -2.08 -6.46 -12.69
C PHE A 336 -3.34 -6.19 -11.85
N LYS A 337 -3.44 -6.94 -10.76
CA LYS A 337 -4.46 -6.76 -9.74
C LYS A 337 -3.78 -6.42 -8.42
N PHE A 338 -4.47 -5.67 -7.59
CA PHE A 338 -3.94 -5.23 -6.30
C PHE A 338 -5.02 -5.32 -5.23
N ILE A 339 -4.60 -5.46 -3.97
CA ILE A 339 -5.47 -5.38 -2.81
C ILE A 339 -5.18 -4.06 -2.07
N HIS A 340 -6.25 -3.39 -1.66
CA HIS A 340 -6.15 -2.14 -0.91
C HIS A 340 -7.31 -2.00 0.09
N SER A 341 -7.21 -1.02 0.98
CA SER A 341 -8.39 -0.49 1.66
C SER A 341 -8.58 0.98 1.31
N GLY A 342 -9.68 1.34 0.69
CA GLY A 342 -9.87 2.71 0.20
C GLY A 342 -11.31 3.08 -0.10
N ALA A 343 -11.49 4.23 -0.73
CA ALA A 343 -12.82 4.79 -0.96
C ALA A 343 -13.68 3.96 -1.94
N VAL A 344 -13.08 3.09 -2.77
CA VAL A 344 -13.76 2.29 -3.81
C VAL A 344 -14.90 1.49 -3.18
N GLY A 345 -16.14 1.91 -3.49
CA GLY A 345 -17.37 1.35 -2.91
C GLY A 345 -17.49 1.46 -1.38
N ASN A 346 -16.52 2.09 -0.70
CA ASN A 346 -16.29 2.01 0.74
C ASN A 346 -16.34 0.55 1.26
N LEU A 347 -15.75 -0.39 0.51
CA LEU A 347 -15.81 -1.82 0.83
C LEU A 347 -15.01 -2.20 2.09
N GLY A 348 -14.05 -1.36 2.50
CA GLY A 348 -13.00 -1.78 3.42
C GLY A 348 -11.85 -2.29 2.58
N ALA A 349 -11.33 -3.48 2.90
CA ALA A 349 -10.39 -4.16 2.02
C ALA A 349 -11.10 -4.63 0.74
N ALA A 350 -10.43 -4.49 -0.40
CA ALA A 350 -10.93 -4.91 -1.70
C ALA A 350 -9.79 -5.25 -2.65
N ARG A 351 -10.06 -6.18 -3.57
CA ARG A 351 -9.21 -6.51 -4.71
C ARG A 351 -9.73 -5.83 -5.98
N LEU A 352 -8.83 -5.18 -6.71
CA LEU A 352 -9.15 -4.39 -7.90
C LEU A 352 -8.20 -4.73 -9.04
N ASP A 353 -8.69 -4.53 -10.26
CA ASP A 353 -7.86 -4.41 -11.46
C ASP A 353 -7.19 -3.02 -11.49
N ALA A 354 -5.94 -2.96 -11.94
CA ALA A 354 -5.19 -1.70 -12.08
C ALA A 354 -5.92 -0.63 -12.93
N ARG A 355 -6.84 -1.06 -13.81
CA ARG A 355 -7.60 -0.19 -14.71
C ARG A 355 -8.93 0.30 -14.12
N HIS A 356 -9.25 -0.06 -12.88
CA HIS A 356 -10.53 0.28 -12.27
C HIS A 356 -10.78 1.80 -12.24
N PRO A 357 -11.95 2.32 -12.66
CA PRO A 357 -12.20 3.75 -12.81
C PRO A 357 -11.98 4.60 -11.54
N ASP A 358 -12.31 4.06 -10.36
CA ASP A 358 -12.18 4.79 -9.10
C ASP A 358 -10.71 4.93 -8.60
N ILE A 359 -9.73 4.26 -9.23
CA ILE A 359 -8.30 4.34 -8.86
C ILE A 359 -7.42 5.02 -9.91
N LEU A 360 -7.99 5.48 -11.04
CA LEU A 360 -7.21 6.00 -12.18
C LEU A 360 -6.25 7.11 -11.79
N ASN A 361 -6.68 8.11 -11.01
CA ASN A 361 -5.79 9.20 -10.58
C ASN A 361 -4.57 8.72 -9.79
N PHE A 362 -4.72 7.63 -9.02
CA PHE A 362 -3.59 7.02 -8.31
C PHE A 362 -2.67 6.31 -9.31
N MET A 363 -3.24 5.56 -10.24
CA MET A 363 -2.50 4.81 -11.28
C MET A 363 -1.85 5.69 -12.34
N GLU A 364 -2.34 6.91 -12.57
CA GLU A 364 -1.66 7.89 -13.42
C GLU A 364 -0.29 8.28 -12.87
N ASN A 365 -0.12 8.31 -11.55
CA ASN A 365 1.20 8.54 -10.94
C ASN A 365 2.14 7.36 -11.20
N LEU A 366 1.62 6.13 -11.21
CA LEU A 366 2.38 4.95 -11.61
C LEU A 366 2.74 5.00 -13.10
N ALA A 367 1.83 5.43 -13.97
CA ALA A 367 2.08 5.53 -15.41
C ALA A 367 3.22 6.50 -15.74
N ILE A 368 3.30 7.63 -15.02
CA ILE A 368 4.42 8.56 -15.15
C ILE A 368 5.75 7.86 -14.79
N ARG A 369 5.80 7.11 -13.67
CA ARG A 369 7.00 6.37 -13.27
C ARG A 369 7.37 5.25 -14.25
N ALA A 370 6.38 4.51 -14.74
CA ALA A 370 6.57 3.48 -15.74
C ALA A 370 7.11 4.05 -17.06
N MET A 371 6.64 5.23 -17.48
CA MET A 371 7.12 5.93 -18.67
C MET A 371 8.59 6.36 -18.53
N VAL A 372 8.99 6.90 -17.37
CA VAL A 372 10.39 7.25 -17.08
C VAL A 372 11.29 6.00 -17.14
N ALA A 373 10.86 4.91 -16.49
CA ALA A 373 11.58 3.65 -16.55
C ALA A 373 11.68 3.08 -17.97
N CYS A 374 10.58 3.13 -18.73
CA CYS A 374 10.55 2.70 -20.13
C CYS A 374 11.57 3.48 -20.98
N ASN A 375 11.58 4.82 -20.89
CA ASN A 375 12.54 5.63 -21.64
C ASN A 375 13.99 5.32 -21.25
N SER A 376 14.25 5.15 -19.95
CA SER A 376 15.60 4.82 -19.45
C SER A 376 16.06 3.45 -19.95
N ILE A 377 15.20 2.44 -19.89
CA ILE A 377 15.49 1.08 -20.37
C ILE A 377 15.69 1.08 -21.89
N LYS A 378 14.84 1.78 -22.63
CA LYS A 378 14.99 1.98 -24.08
C LYS A 378 16.37 2.57 -24.41
N ASN A 379 16.90 3.44 -23.56
CA ASN A 379 18.22 4.06 -23.71
C ASN A 379 19.37 3.24 -23.07
N GLY A 380 19.15 1.96 -22.79
CA GLY A 380 20.20 1.02 -22.35
C GLY A 380 20.32 0.83 -20.84
N ALA A 381 19.49 1.48 -20.01
CA ALA A 381 19.53 1.25 -18.57
C ALA A 381 19.03 -0.16 -18.21
N GLN A 382 19.85 -0.91 -17.47
CA GLN A 382 19.49 -2.26 -17.02
C GLN A 382 18.66 -2.25 -15.73
N ASN A 383 18.78 -1.20 -14.92
CA ASN A 383 18.13 -1.10 -13.62
C ASN A 383 17.68 0.35 -13.37
N VAL A 384 16.37 0.56 -13.28
CA VAL A 384 15.78 1.87 -12.99
C VAL A 384 15.02 1.80 -11.68
N VAL A 385 15.41 2.62 -10.71
CA VAL A 385 14.74 2.67 -9.41
C VAL A 385 13.36 3.31 -9.56
N LEU A 386 12.32 2.61 -9.14
CA LEU A 386 10.91 3.04 -9.19
C LEU A 386 10.50 3.76 -7.90
N GLY A 387 11.39 4.58 -7.34
CA GLY A 387 11.25 5.23 -6.04
C GLY A 387 11.32 6.75 -6.11
N GLY A 388 10.99 7.42 -5.00
CA GLY A 388 11.27 8.84 -4.82
C GLY A 388 11.83 9.09 -3.43
N GLY A 389 12.89 9.91 -3.33
CA GLY A 389 13.61 10.14 -2.08
C GLY A 389 12.88 10.98 -1.02
N SER A 390 11.63 11.39 -1.26
CA SER A 390 10.84 12.16 -0.29
C SER A 390 9.70 11.33 0.29
N GLY A 391 9.34 11.60 1.55
CA GLY A 391 8.23 10.94 2.23
C GLY A 391 6.89 11.06 1.49
N THR A 392 6.69 12.08 0.65
CA THR A 392 5.44 12.31 -0.12
C THR A 392 5.47 11.77 -1.55
N ALA A 393 6.60 11.24 -2.02
CA ALA A 393 6.72 10.77 -3.39
C ALA A 393 5.83 9.55 -3.68
N PHE A 394 5.53 9.36 -4.96
CA PHE A 394 5.07 8.07 -5.46
C PHE A 394 6.26 7.12 -5.58
N SER A 395 6.14 5.94 -4.99
CA SER A 395 7.17 4.90 -4.98
C SER A 395 6.56 3.51 -5.13
N ILE A 396 7.40 2.60 -5.63
CA ILE A 396 7.17 1.16 -5.59
C ILE A 396 8.19 0.60 -4.61
N ILE A 397 7.69 -0.09 -3.58
CA ILE A 397 8.48 -0.56 -2.46
C ILE A 397 8.37 -2.08 -2.38
N ARG A 398 9.50 -2.76 -2.17
CA ARG A 398 9.59 -4.21 -2.00
C ARG A 398 10.13 -4.52 -0.61
N HIS A 399 9.54 -5.52 0.05
CA HIS A 399 10.10 -6.06 1.28
C HIS A 399 11.18 -7.09 0.91
N LYS A 400 12.32 -7.06 1.61
CA LYS A 400 13.49 -7.91 1.33
C LYS A 400 13.33 -9.36 1.81
N GLY A 401 12.25 -9.66 2.51
CA GLY A 401 11.95 -11.00 3.02
C GLY A 401 12.95 -11.44 4.08
N ASP A 402 13.34 -12.71 4.02
CA ASP A 402 14.35 -13.33 4.87
C ASP A 402 15.79 -13.18 4.31
N SER A 403 15.95 -12.61 3.12
CA SER A 403 17.29 -12.33 2.53
C SER A 403 18.14 -11.39 3.40
N VAL A 404 17.49 -10.60 4.28
CA VAL A 404 18.15 -9.76 5.27
C VAL A 404 17.81 -10.26 6.68
N PRO A 405 18.82 -10.66 7.48
CA PRO A 405 18.59 -11.14 8.85
C PRO A 405 17.78 -10.16 9.70
N GLY A 406 16.78 -10.68 10.42
CA GLY A 406 15.89 -9.89 11.28
C GLY A 406 14.73 -9.19 10.57
N CYS A 407 14.65 -9.26 9.24
CA CYS A 407 13.52 -8.73 8.48
C CYS A 407 12.29 -9.62 8.49
N LYS A 408 12.46 -10.91 8.77
CA LYS A 408 11.38 -11.84 9.11
C LYS A 408 11.47 -12.17 10.59
N GLY A 409 10.40 -11.92 11.33
CA GLY A 409 10.23 -12.24 12.74
C GLY A 409 9.04 -13.16 12.97
N GLU A 410 8.57 -13.22 14.21
CA GLU A 410 7.42 -14.04 14.58
C GLU A 410 6.13 -13.49 13.95
N PRO A 411 5.34 -14.33 13.26
CA PRO A 411 4.04 -13.94 12.75
C PRO A 411 3.06 -13.67 13.89
N GLU A 412 2.23 -12.64 13.72
CA GLU A 412 1.02 -12.45 14.53
C GLU A 412 -0.15 -13.20 13.90
N VAL A 413 -1.31 -13.27 14.54
CA VAL A 413 -2.52 -13.92 13.98
C VAL A 413 -3.63 -12.89 13.88
N PHE A 414 -4.46 -12.93 12.84
CA PHE A 414 -5.67 -12.10 12.81
C PHE A 414 -6.74 -12.66 13.76
N ASP A 415 -7.55 -11.78 14.35
CA ASP A 415 -8.74 -12.23 15.07
C ASP A 415 -9.69 -13.00 14.15
N ASN A 416 -10.20 -14.13 14.63
CA ASN A 416 -11.11 -15.01 13.89
C ASN A 416 -10.51 -15.57 12.58
N GLU A 417 -9.18 -15.65 12.47
CA GLU A 417 -8.50 -16.24 11.31
C GLU A 417 -8.76 -17.74 11.16
N GLU A 418 -9.02 -18.45 12.26
CA GLU A 418 -9.28 -19.89 12.28
C GLU A 418 -10.42 -20.28 11.33
N CYS A 419 -11.36 -19.38 11.09
CA CYS A 419 -12.48 -19.55 10.18
C CYS A 419 -12.10 -19.58 8.69
N VAL A 420 -10.90 -19.10 8.35
CA VAL A 420 -10.33 -19.13 7.00
C VAL A 420 -9.02 -19.91 6.91
N SER A 421 -8.59 -20.55 7.99
CA SER A 421 -7.38 -21.39 8.03
C SER A 421 -7.39 -22.53 6.99
N GLN A 422 -8.57 -23.08 6.71
CA GLN A 422 -8.79 -24.16 5.74
C GLN A 422 -8.82 -23.72 4.26
N CYS A 423 -8.62 -22.42 3.98
CA CYS A 423 -8.78 -21.89 2.62
C CYS A 423 -7.58 -22.15 1.69
N GLY A 424 -6.50 -22.77 2.17
CA GLY A 424 -5.29 -23.02 1.36
C GLY A 424 -4.61 -21.72 0.88
N ILE A 425 -4.72 -20.65 1.67
CA ILE A 425 -4.06 -19.37 1.38
C ILE A 425 -2.59 -19.38 1.84
N MET A 426 -2.28 -20.18 2.88
CA MET A 426 -0.94 -20.40 3.42
C MET A 426 -0.28 -21.65 2.87
#